data_AF-A0A1E5GD63-F1
#
_entry.id   AF-A0A1E5GD63-F1
#
_cell.length_a   1.000
_cell.length_b   1.000
_cell.length_c   1.000
_cell.angle_alpha   90.00
_cell.angle_beta   90.00
_cell.angle_gamma   90.00
#
_symmetry.space_group_name_H-M   'P 1'
#
loop_
_entity.id
_entity.type
_entity.pdbx_description
1 polymer ?
#
loop_
_entity_poly.entity_id
_entity_poly.type
_entity_poly.pdbx_seq_one_letter_code
_entity_poly.pdbx_strand_id
1 'polypeptide(L)' 'MKHLYKTMMFETSLYYGLLAIVLPLIYAVTYHVTFISVFNTEWLAVTLFLYPIILLLSTIRYGYSRMRKASHL' A
#
# COMPACT_ATOMS: atom_id res chain seq x y z
N MET A 1 22.13 -4.65 -4.76
CA MET A 1 21.36 -3.39 -4.59
C MET A 1 19.99 -3.39 -5.30
N LYS A 2 19.84 -3.84 -6.56
CA LYS A 2 18.51 -3.97 -7.22
C LYS A 2 17.53 -4.89 -6.48
N HIS A 3 18.04 -5.91 -5.79
CA HIS A 3 17.23 -6.86 -5.03
C HIS A 3 16.53 -6.19 -3.83
N LEU A 4 17.24 -5.34 -3.08
CA LEU A 4 16.70 -4.59 -1.93
C LEU A 4 15.58 -3.62 -2.33
N TYR A 5 15.68 -2.97 -3.50
CA TYR A 5 14.62 -2.12 -4.04
C TYR A 5 13.34 -2.92 -4.33
N LYS A 6 13.49 -4.04 -5.03
CA LYS A 6 12.37 -4.92 -5.35
C LYS A 6 11.72 -5.47 -4.09
N THR A 7 12.52 -5.89 -3.10
CA THR A 7 12.03 -6.39 -1.81
C THR A 7 11.25 -5.31 -1.05
N MET A 8 11.76 -4.09 -0.94
CA MET A 8 11.06 -3.02 -0.21
C MET A 8 9.78 -2.56 -0.91
N MET A 9 9.78 -2.44 -2.24
CA MET A 9 8.55 -2.16 -2.98
C MET A 9 7.54 -3.30 -2.83
N PHE A 10 8.00 -4.55 -2.87
CA PHE A 10 7.17 -5.72 -2.67
C PHE A 10 6.54 -5.73 -1.28
N GLU A 11 7.33 -5.60 -0.22
CA GLU A 11 6.85 -5.55 1.17
C GLU A 11 5.82 -4.43 1.35
N THR A 12 6.10 -3.23 0.82
CA THR A 12 5.16 -2.11 0.94
C THR A 12 3.87 -2.40 0.17
N SER A 13 3.96 -2.90 -1.06
CA SER A 13 2.78 -3.29 -1.85
C SER A 13 1.95 -4.39 -1.19
N LEU A 14 2.61 -5.33 -0.48
CA LEU A 14 1.98 -6.43 0.24
C LEU A 14 1.23 -5.90 1.48
N TYR A 15 1.87 -5.02 2.26
CA TYR A 15 1.25 -4.38 3.43
C TYR A 15 -0.02 -3.62 3.05
N TYR A 16 0.03 -2.84 1.98
CA TYR A 16 -1.13 -2.06 1.55
C TYR A 16 -2.20 -2.92 0.84
N GLY A 17 -1.81 -3.98 0.14
CA GLY A 17 -2.75 -4.99 -0.36
C GLY A 17 -3.51 -5.69 0.77
N LEU A 18 -2.80 -6.06 1.85
CA LEU A 18 -3.43 -6.61 3.05
C LEU A 18 -4.38 -5.59 3.69
N LEU A 19 -3.98 -4.34 3.83
CA LEU A 19 -4.85 -3.28 4.36
C LEU A 19 -6.13 -3.11 3.52
N ALA A 20 -6.05 -3.20 2.19
CA ALA A 20 -7.19 -3.09 1.30
C ALA A 20 -8.25 -4.20 1.50
N ILE A 21 -7.86 -5.34 2.07
CA ILE A 21 -8.75 -6.46 2.39
C ILE A 21 -9.19 -6.41 3.86
N VAL A 22 -8.26 -6.09 4.77
CA VAL A 22 -8.49 -6.09 6.22
C VAL A 22 -9.42 -4.94 6.64
N LEU A 23 -9.28 -3.74 6.05
CA LEU A 23 -10.14 -2.60 6.39
C LEU A 23 -11.63 -2.87 6.11
N PRO A 24 -12.02 -3.38 4.92
CA PRO A 24 -13.40 -3.78 4.63
C PRO A 24 -13.87 -4.90 5.54
N LEU A 25 -12.98 -5.83 5.88
CA LEU A 25 -13.32 -6.95 6.76
C LEU A 25 -13.65 -6.47 8.17
N ILE A 26 -12.82 -5.57 8.73
CA ILE A 26 -13.08 -4.95 10.04
C ILE A 26 -14.41 -4.21 10.00
N TYR A 27 -14.65 -3.39 8.96
CA TYR A 27 -15.92 -2.67 8.80
C TYR A 27 -17.12 -3.63 8.75
N ALA A 28 -17.05 -4.68 7.92
CA ALA A 28 -18.11 -5.67 7.80
C ALA A 28 -18.45 -6.33 9.15
N VAL A 29 -17.43 -6.72 9.90
CA VAL A 29 -17.58 -7.34 11.23
C VAL A 29 -18.17 -6.36 12.24
N THR A 30 -17.68 -5.11 12.26
CA THR A 30 -18.14 -4.07 13.20
C THR A 30 -19.60 -3.69 12.99
N TYR A 31 -20.05 -3.61 11.73
CA TYR A 31 -21.42 -3.17 11.41
C TYR A 31 -22.37 -4.33 11.10
N HIS A 32 -21.92 -5.58 11.26
CA HIS A 32 -22.70 -6.79 10.95
C HIS A 32 -23.29 -6.80 9.53
N VAL A 33 -22.56 -6.22 8.57
CA VAL A 33 -22.93 -6.18 7.16
C VAL A 33 -22.18 -7.25 6.37
N THR A 34 -22.71 -7.63 5.21
CA THR A 34 -22.04 -8.61 4.35
C THR A 34 -20.75 -8.02 3.79
N PHE A 35 -19.68 -8.81 3.74
CA PHE A 35 -18.38 -8.33 3.24
C PHE A 35 -18.45 -7.78 1.81
N ILE A 36 -19.26 -8.42 0.95
CA ILE A 36 -19.52 -7.97 -0.42
C ILE A 36 -20.16 -6.58 -0.48
N SER A 37 -21.00 -6.21 0.48
CA SER A 37 -21.64 -4.88 0.46
C SER A 37 -20.68 -3.74 0.77
N VAL A 38 -19.51 -4.04 1.36
CA VAL A 38 -18.47 -3.04 1.67
C VAL A 38 -17.65 -2.69 0.43
N PHE A 39 -17.57 -3.61 -0.55
CA PHE A 39 -16.94 -3.36 -1.84
C PHE A 39 -17.89 -2.60 -2.78
N ASN A 40 -18.17 -1.35 -2.45
CA ASN A 40 -18.87 -0.42 -3.34
C ASN A 40 -17.88 0.28 -4.31
N THR A 41 -18.42 1.07 -5.24
CA THR A 41 -17.64 1.87 -6.19
C THR A 41 -16.69 2.87 -5.52
N GLU A 42 -17.04 3.36 -4.32
CA GLU A 42 -16.21 4.29 -3.55
C GLU A 42 -14.98 3.57 -2.99
N TRP A 43 -15.16 2.35 -2.46
CA TRP A 43 -14.04 1.52 -1.99
C TRP A 43 -13.13 1.06 -3.13
N LEU A 44 -13.71 0.76 -4.29
CA LEU A 44 -12.95 0.49 -5.51
C LEU A 44 -12.10 1.71 -5.90
N ALA A 45 -12.67 2.92 -5.86
CA ALA A 45 -11.96 4.16 -6.13
C ALA A 45 -10.82 4.39 -5.13
N VAL A 46 -11.09 4.26 -3.82
CA VAL A 46 -10.06 4.34 -2.79
C VAL A 46 -8.93 3.37 -3.12
N THR A 47 -9.23 2.10 -3.38
CA THR A 47 -8.19 1.10 -3.65
C THR A 47 -7.38 1.43 -4.91
N LEU A 48 -8.05 1.83 -6.00
CA LEU A 48 -7.41 2.20 -7.28
C LEU A 48 -6.52 3.44 -7.19
N PHE A 49 -6.90 4.44 -6.40
CA PHE A 49 -6.12 5.67 -6.25
C PHE A 49 -5.05 5.56 -5.16
N LEU A 50 -5.30 4.81 -4.08
CA LEU A 50 -4.33 4.65 -2.99
C LEU A 50 -3.11 3.87 -3.46
N TYR A 51 -3.30 2.77 -4.20
CA TYR A 51 -2.22 1.87 -4.62
C TYR A 51 -1.10 2.57 -5.42
N PRO A 52 -1.37 3.37 -6.48
CA PRO A 52 -0.33 4.09 -7.21
C PRO A 52 0.32 5.20 -6.37
N ILE A 53 -0.43 5.88 -5.50
CA ILE A 53 0.12 6.91 -4.59
C ILE A 53 1.13 6.28 -3.62
N ILE A 54 0.76 5.13 -3.04
CA ILE A 54 1.62 4.37 -2.14
C ILE A 54 2.90 3.94 -2.85
N LEU A 55 2.78 3.35 -4.05
CA LEU A 55 3.93 2.92 -4.83
C LEU A 55 4.86 4.10 -5.13
N LEU A 56 4.29 5.27 -5.52
CA LEU A 56 5.05 6.50 -5.73
C LEU A 56 5.80 6.94 -4.47
N LEU A 57 5.12 6.98 -3.32
CA LEU A 57 5.75 7.35 -2.04
C LEU A 57 6.83 6.36 -1.61
N SER A 58 6.63 5.05 -1.82
CA SER A 58 7.65 4.02 -1.57
C SER A 58 8.88 4.24 -2.46
N THR A 59 8.67 4.54 -3.74
CA THR A 59 9.76 4.85 -4.69
C THR A 59 10.51 6.11 -4.28
N ILE A 60 9.80 7.19 -3.92
CA ILE A 60 10.41 8.45 -3.46
C ILE A 60 11.21 8.25 -2.17
N ARG A 61 10.65 7.57 -1.17
CA ARG A 61 11.32 7.28 0.11
C ARG A 61 12.59 6.46 -0.10
N TYR A 62 12.51 5.44 -0.96
CA TYR A 62 13.69 4.64 -1.32
C TYR A 62 14.74 5.48 -2.05
N GLY A 63 14.32 6.28 -3.03
CA GLY A 63 15.19 7.19 -3.79
C GLY A 63 15.95 8.14 -2.86
N TYR A 64 15.23 8.79 -1.94
CA TYR A 64 15.81 9.69 -0.95
C TYR A 64 16.79 8.99 0.01
N SER A 65 16.40 7.82 0.54
CA SER A 65 17.26 7.00 1.41
C SER A 65 18.57 6.61 0.70
N ARG A 66 18.50 6.28 -0.59
CA ARG A 66 19.68 5.96 -1.41
C ARG A 66 20.58 7.19 -1.63
N MET A 67 20.01 8.34 -1.99
CA MET A 67 20.78 9.58 -2.21
C MET A 67 21.51 9.99 -0.92
N ARG A 68 20.84 9.88 0.23
CA ARG A 68 21.45 10.19 1.53
C ARG A 68 22.61 9.25 1.87
N LYS A 69 22.50 7.95 1.60
CA LYS A 69 23.61 6.99 1.81
C LYS A 69 24.78 7.22 0.85
N ALA A 70 24.51 7.64 -0.38
CA ALA A 70 25.54 7.97 -1.36
C ALA A 70 26.26 9.29 -1.06
N SER A 71 25.59 10.24 -0.41
CA SER A 71 26.15 11.55 -0.04
C SER A 71 27.03 11.53 1.22
N HIS A 72 26.99 10.44 2.01
CA HIS A 72 27.82 10.24 3.20
C HIS A 72 29.04 9.33 2.93
N LEU A 73 29.28 8.98 1.66
CA LEU A 73 30.49 8.34 1.13
C LEU A 73 31.32 9.39 0.39
#